data_AF-A0AAE3ZNH0-F1
#
_entry.id   AF-A0AAE3ZNH0-F1
#
_cell.length_a   1.000
_cell.length_b   1.000
_cell.length_c   1.000
_cell.angle_alpha   90.00
_cell.angle_beta   90.00
_cell.angle_gamma   90.00
#
_symmetry.space_group_name_H-M   'P 1'
#
loop_
_entity.id
_entity.type
_entity.pdbx_description
1 polymer ?
#
loop_
_entity_poly.entity_id
_entity_poly.type
_entity_poly.pdbx_seq_one_letter_code
_entity_poly.pdbx_strand_id
1 'polypeptide(L)'
;MDDRDRGGPAGAPHDAPADLPRDPAAGPVRDLTAGPPRDPAAGPVRDLAAGPSRGLAAGQEALVAALTAGAPVPAGFDTRLVGVARAALLRKRAGVVARQWPMLAAGYGPEWITAFAEWAAGRPTTGSLRDGWDFARARGVRGPAAEEELARREVAWRYDGVGEPRPRRIPAVRRTPGMVFVQVGGRVFSRSRQL
;
A
#
# COMPACT_ATOMS: atom_id res chain seq x y z
N MET A 1 42.47 -0.18 -46.80
CA MET A 1 43.07 -1.12 -47.75
C MET A 1 43.31 -2.38 -46.93
N ASP A 2 42.41 -3.36 -46.86
CA ASP A 2 41.17 -3.71 -47.58
C ASP A 2 40.12 -4.16 -46.54
N ASP A 3 38.82 -3.92 -46.63
CA ASP A 3 37.82 -3.97 -47.70
C ASP A 3 37.36 -5.37 -48.12
N ARG A 4 36.11 -5.68 -47.71
CA ARG A 4 35.08 -6.55 -48.31
C ARG A 4 35.20 -8.08 -48.30
N ASP A 5 34.19 -8.70 -47.68
CA ASP A 5 33.13 -9.47 -48.37
C ASP A 5 31.91 -9.55 -47.42
N ARG A 6 30.70 -9.01 -47.64
CA ARG A 6 29.68 -8.98 -48.71
C ARG A 6 28.76 -10.23 -48.76
N GLY A 7 27.47 -10.04 -48.46
CA GLY A 7 26.38 -10.95 -48.85
C GLY A 7 25.12 -10.90 -47.96
N GLY A 8 24.08 -10.14 -48.37
CA GLY A 8 22.68 -10.32 -47.91
C GLY A 8 21.96 -11.45 -48.68
N PRO A 9 20.61 -11.53 -48.78
CA PRO A 9 19.55 -10.66 -48.22
C PRO A 9 18.28 -11.42 -47.66
N ALA A 10 17.24 -10.63 -47.36
CA ALA A 10 15.78 -10.92 -47.43
C ALA A 10 15.00 -11.27 -46.14
N GLY A 11 13.89 -10.53 -45.93
CA GLY A 11 12.73 -10.96 -45.14
C GLY A 11 12.10 -9.91 -44.21
N ALA A 12 11.21 -9.06 -44.74
CA ALA A 12 10.11 -8.47 -43.96
C ALA A 12 8.99 -9.55 -43.77
N PRO A 13 7.99 -9.43 -42.86
CA PRO A 13 6.99 -8.35 -42.93
C PRO A 13 6.34 -7.87 -41.60
N HIS A 14 5.66 -6.71 -41.71
CA HIS A 14 4.41 -6.25 -41.07
C HIS A 14 4.08 -6.61 -39.61
N ASP A 15 3.84 -5.61 -38.75
CA ASP A 15 2.47 -5.06 -38.57
C ASP A 15 2.35 -3.93 -37.52
N ALA A 16 1.26 -3.15 -37.69
CA ALA A 16 0.60 -2.21 -36.78
C ALA A 16 1.02 -0.71 -36.81
N PRO A 17 0.24 0.15 -37.49
CA PRO A 17 0.14 1.57 -37.18
C PRO A 17 -0.82 1.84 -36.00
N ALA A 18 -0.47 2.84 -35.19
CA ALA A 18 -1.28 3.38 -34.11
C ALA A 18 -2.49 4.15 -34.68
N ASP A 19 -3.70 3.70 -34.35
CA ASP A 19 -4.94 4.39 -34.67
C ASP A 19 -5.41 5.20 -33.45
N LEU A 20 -5.65 6.49 -33.69
CA LEU A 20 -6.15 7.47 -32.73
C LEU A 20 -7.69 7.40 -32.70
N PRO A 21 -8.36 7.47 -31.54
CA PRO A 21 -9.82 7.57 -31.53
C PRO A 21 -10.25 8.96 -32.01
N ARG A 22 -10.91 9.00 -33.17
CA ARG A 22 -11.71 10.14 -33.64
C ARG A 22 -13.09 10.09 -32.97
N ASP A 23 -13.50 11.24 -32.46
CA ASP A 23 -14.86 11.58 -32.08
C ASP A 23 -15.71 11.82 -33.35
N PRO A 24 -16.99 11.39 -33.40
CA PRO A 24 -17.93 11.98 -34.33
C PRO A 24 -19.19 12.56 -33.67
N ALA A 25 -19.54 13.73 -34.19
CA ALA A 25 -20.65 14.59 -33.83
C ALA A 25 -22.05 14.02 -34.17
N ALA A 26 -23.02 14.47 -33.36
CA ALA A 26 -24.36 15.00 -33.69
C ALA A 26 -25.22 14.43 -34.85
N GLY A 27 -26.38 13.85 -34.47
CA GLY A 27 -27.72 14.07 -35.05
C GLY A 27 -28.33 12.93 -35.91
N PRO A 28 -29.67 12.78 -36.03
CA PRO A 28 -30.75 13.68 -35.58
C PRO A 28 -31.85 13.04 -34.70
N VAL A 29 -32.63 13.96 -34.13
CA VAL A 29 -33.88 13.80 -33.38
C VAL A 29 -35.00 13.11 -34.16
N ARG A 30 -35.80 12.29 -33.47
CA ARG A 30 -37.19 12.02 -33.85
C ARG A 30 -38.11 12.17 -32.65
N ASP A 31 -39.04 13.09 -32.85
CA ASP A 31 -40.15 13.49 -31.99
C ASP A 31 -41.24 12.40 -32.03
N LEU A 32 -41.71 11.97 -30.86
CA LEU A 32 -42.93 11.19 -30.67
C LEU A 32 -43.69 11.81 -29.49
N THR A 33 -44.56 12.74 -29.86
CA THR A 33 -45.57 13.45 -29.10
C THR A 33 -46.48 12.56 -28.23
N ALA A 34 -46.70 13.01 -26.97
CA ALA A 34 -47.89 13.02 -26.09
C ALA A 34 -48.87 11.81 -26.05
N GLY A 35 -49.37 11.31 -24.90
CA GLY A 35 -49.52 11.76 -23.49
C GLY A 35 -50.03 10.58 -22.60
N PRO A 36 -50.80 10.74 -21.49
CA PRO A 36 -51.32 11.93 -20.81
C PRO A 36 -51.01 11.92 -19.27
N PRO A 37 -51.73 12.64 -18.36
CA PRO A 37 -51.13 13.42 -17.26
C PRO A 37 -50.82 12.63 -15.98
N ARG A 38 -49.95 13.21 -15.15
CA ARG A 38 -49.58 12.76 -13.80
C ARG A 38 -50.75 12.88 -12.82
N ASP A 39 -50.88 11.91 -11.93
CA ASP A 39 -51.30 12.14 -10.54
C ASP A 39 -50.21 11.61 -9.58
N PRO A 40 -49.73 12.43 -8.63
CA PRO A 40 -48.71 12.04 -7.66
C PRO A 40 -49.38 11.47 -6.40
N ALA A 41 -49.74 10.19 -6.42
CA ALA A 41 -49.97 9.48 -5.16
C ALA A 41 -48.59 9.16 -4.54
N ALA A 42 -48.05 10.14 -3.81
CA ALA A 42 -46.95 9.95 -2.88
C ALA A 42 -47.40 9.01 -1.74
N GLY A 43 -47.47 7.70 -2.03
CA GLY A 43 -47.37 6.68 -1.00
C GLY A 43 -45.96 6.70 -0.43
N PRO A 44 -45.74 6.36 0.86
CA PRO A 44 -44.43 6.41 1.48
C PRO A 44 -43.58 5.23 0.96
N VAL A 45 -43.05 5.34 -0.26
CA VAL A 45 -41.98 4.48 -0.77
C VAL A 45 -40.65 4.94 -0.19
N ARG A 46 -40.59 5.14 1.12
CA ARG A 46 -39.37 5.60 1.82
C ARG A 46 -39.04 4.85 3.10
N ASP A 47 -39.60 3.65 3.30
CA ASP A 47 -39.20 2.81 4.44
C ASP A 47 -38.80 1.36 4.09
N LEU A 48 -39.04 0.86 2.87
CA LEU A 48 -38.64 -0.53 2.53
C LEU A 48 -37.19 -0.66 2.04
N ALA A 49 -36.62 0.40 1.48
CA ALA A 49 -35.22 0.43 1.05
C ALA A 49 -34.22 0.60 2.20
N ALA A 50 -34.70 0.98 3.39
CA ALA A 50 -33.91 1.03 4.62
C ALA A 50 -33.77 -0.35 5.30
N GLY A 51 -34.55 -1.35 4.85
CA GLY A 51 -34.45 -2.76 5.23
C GLY A 51 -33.50 -3.55 4.30
N PRO A 52 -33.27 -4.84 4.62
CA PRO A 52 -32.15 -5.74 4.31
C PRO A 52 -30.74 -5.20 3.95
N SER A 53 -30.64 -4.16 3.14
CA SER A 53 -29.41 -3.53 2.64
C SER A 53 -28.53 -2.95 3.75
N ARG A 54 -29.14 -2.29 4.76
CA ARG A 54 -28.43 -1.75 5.94
C ARG A 54 -27.81 -2.87 6.79
N GLY A 55 -28.48 -4.02 6.91
CA GLY A 55 -27.96 -5.20 7.60
C GLY A 55 -26.77 -5.85 6.88
N LEU A 56 -26.82 -5.90 5.55
CA LEU A 56 -25.72 -6.41 4.73
C LEU A 56 -24.49 -5.51 4.81
N ALA A 57 -24.67 -4.19 4.65
CA ALA A 57 -23.56 -3.24 4.72
C ALA A 57 -22.86 -3.29 6.09
N ALA A 58 -23.63 -3.34 7.17
CA ALA A 58 -23.10 -3.50 8.53
C ALA A 58 -22.35 -4.84 8.70
N GLY A 59 -22.87 -5.93 8.13
CA GLY A 59 -22.21 -7.23 8.14
C GLY A 59 -20.88 -7.25 7.36
N GLN A 60 -20.83 -6.57 6.21
CA GLN A 60 -19.60 -6.41 5.42
C GLN A 60 -18.57 -5.56 6.15
N GLU A 61 -18.99 -4.45 6.75
CA GLU A 61 -18.12 -3.60 7.56
C GLU A 61 -17.52 -4.38 8.74
N ALA A 62 -18.36 -5.13 9.46
CA ALA A 62 -17.92 -5.96 10.58
C ALA A 62 -16.95 -7.07 10.13
N LEU A 63 -17.15 -7.67 8.96
CA LEU A 63 -16.21 -8.63 8.38
C LEU A 63 -14.88 -7.96 8.01
N VAL A 64 -14.91 -6.78 7.41
CA VAL A 64 -13.70 -6.02 7.07
C VAL A 64 -12.93 -5.63 8.34
N ALA A 65 -13.63 -5.18 9.38
CA ALA A 65 -13.05 -4.89 10.68
C ALA A 65 -12.42 -6.14 11.31
N ALA A 66 -13.08 -7.30 11.20
CA ALA A 66 -12.52 -8.57 11.64
C ALA A 66 -11.27 -8.95 10.84
N LEU A 67 -11.24 -8.73 9.53
CA LEU A 67 -10.07 -9.09 8.71
C LEU A 67 -8.87 -8.15 8.91
N THR A 68 -9.10 -6.87 9.20
CA THR A 68 -8.05 -5.83 9.12
C THR A 68 -7.64 -5.25 10.47
N ALA A 69 -8.57 -5.09 11.41
CA ALA A 69 -8.36 -4.50 12.73
C ALA A 69 -8.50 -5.51 13.88
N GLY A 70 -8.84 -6.75 13.55
CA GLY A 70 -8.91 -7.83 14.50
C GLY A 70 -10.21 -7.92 15.30
N ALA A 71 -11.27 -7.24 14.86
CA ALA A 71 -12.59 -7.30 15.49
C ALA A 71 -13.16 -8.74 15.55
N PRO A 72 -14.17 -8.99 16.40
CA PRO A 72 -14.88 -10.27 16.43
C PRO A 72 -15.44 -10.65 15.07
N VAL A 73 -15.44 -11.95 14.76
CA VAL A 73 -16.02 -12.47 13.52
C VAL A 73 -17.54 -12.33 13.60
N PRO A 74 -18.21 -11.69 12.60
CA PRO A 74 -19.66 -11.57 12.61
C PRO A 74 -20.36 -12.93 12.57
N ALA A 75 -21.56 -13.02 13.14
CA ALA A 75 -22.35 -14.25 13.11
C ALA A 75 -22.58 -14.74 11.67
N GLY A 76 -22.57 -16.07 11.49
CA GLY A 76 -22.75 -16.70 10.18
C GLY A 76 -21.47 -16.83 9.33
N PHE A 77 -20.34 -16.25 9.75
CA PHE A 77 -19.05 -16.48 9.11
C PHE A 77 -18.26 -17.60 9.82
N ASP A 78 -17.58 -18.42 9.01
CA ASP A 78 -16.66 -19.43 9.51
C ASP A 78 -15.41 -18.76 10.11
N THR A 79 -15.24 -18.91 11.42
CA THR A 79 -14.13 -18.33 12.19
C THR A 79 -12.76 -18.84 11.74
N ARG A 80 -12.66 -20.10 11.29
CA ARG A 80 -11.43 -20.70 10.78
C ARG A 80 -11.06 -20.10 9.43
N LEU A 81 -12.02 -19.98 8.50
CA LEU A 81 -11.77 -19.35 7.19
C LEU A 81 -11.39 -17.88 7.32
N VAL A 82 -12.07 -17.13 8.20
CA VAL A 82 -11.70 -15.74 8.49
C VAL A 82 -10.30 -15.66 9.11
N GLY A 83 -9.93 -16.61 9.98
CA GLY A 83 -8.58 -16.72 10.53
C GLY A 83 -7.51 -16.95 9.45
N VAL A 84 -7.76 -17.85 8.50
CA VAL A 84 -6.86 -18.11 7.36
C VAL A 84 -6.70 -16.86 6.49
N ALA A 85 -7.81 -16.17 6.18
CA ALA A 85 -7.78 -14.93 5.41
C ALA A 85 -6.97 -13.83 6.12
N ARG A 86 -7.17 -13.67 7.44
CA ARG A 86 -6.39 -12.72 8.25
C ARG A 86 -4.90 -13.05 8.21
N ALA A 87 -4.51 -14.32 8.36
CA ALA A 87 -3.12 -14.74 8.29
C ALA A 87 -2.49 -14.44 6.91
N ALA A 88 -3.25 -14.65 5.82
CA ALA A 88 -2.81 -14.32 4.47
C ALA A 88 -2.61 -12.81 4.27
N LEU A 89 -3.51 -11.97 4.81
CA LEU A 89 -3.38 -10.51 4.77
C LEU A 89 -2.16 -10.02 5.56
N LEU A 90 -1.91 -10.57 6.76
CA LEU A 90 -0.74 -10.23 7.56
C LEU A 90 0.56 -10.60 6.84
N ARG A 91 0.61 -11.78 6.21
CA ARG A 91 1.75 -12.19 5.38
C ARG A 91 1.98 -11.22 4.20
N LYS A 92 0.90 -10.82 3.52
CA LYS A 92 0.97 -9.82 2.43
C LYS A 92 1.52 -8.49 2.94
N ARG A 93 1.02 -8.00 4.07
CA ARG A 93 1.48 -6.75 4.72
C ARG A 93 2.97 -6.84 5.06
N ALA A 94 3.41 -7.95 5.66
CA ALA A 94 4.82 -8.19 5.96
C ALA A 94 5.70 -8.11 4.69
N GLY A 95 5.23 -8.68 3.58
CA GLY A 95 5.93 -8.59 2.29
C GLY A 95 6.01 -7.16 1.74
N VAL A 96 4.95 -6.35 1.85
CA VAL A 96 4.98 -4.94 1.42
C VAL A 96 5.92 -4.12 2.31
N VAL A 97 5.90 -4.34 3.63
CA VAL A 97 6.81 -3.67 4.56
C VAL A 97 8.26 -4.05 4.29
N ALA A 98 8.57 -5.32 4.02
CA ALA A 98 9.93 -5.75 3.67
C ALA A 98 10.48 -5.05 2.44
N ARG A 99 9.65 -4.76 1.42
CA ARG A 99 10.10 -4.00 0.25
C ARG A 99 10.45 -2.54 0.60
N GLN A 100 9.76 -1.97 1.59
CA GLN A 100 10.00 -0.61 2.06
C GLN A 100 11.10 -0.51 3.12
N TRP A 101 11.36 -1.60 3.84
CA TRP A 101 12.35 -1.74 4.91
C TRP A 101 13.21 -3.00 4.73
N PRO A 102 13.97 -3.09 3.62
CA PRO A 102 14.66 -4.32 3.24
C PRO A 102 15.75 -4.75 4.23
N MET A 103 16.49 -3.83 4.84
CA MET A 103 17.56 -4.20 5.76
C MET A 103 16.99 -4.61 7.12
N LEU A 104 15.92 -3.94 7.57
CA LEU A 104 15.15 -4.37 8.73
C LEU A 104 14.62 -5.79 8.56
N ALA A 105 13.98 -6.09 7.42
CA ALA A 105 13.47 -7.43 7.15
C ALA A 105 14.60 -8.47 7.06
N ALA A 106 15.70 -8.15 6.38
CA ALA A 106 16.86 -9.03 6.29
C ALA A 106 17.47 -9.34 7.67
N GLY A 107 17.49 -8.38 8.60
CA GLY A 107 17.96 -8.59 9.98
C GLY A 107 17.14 -9.61 10.77
N TYR A 108 15.86 -9.79 10.44
CA TYR A 108 15.01 -10.84 10.99
C TYR A 108 15.04 -12.14 10.19
N GLY A 109 15.66 -12.15 9.01
CA GLY A 109 15.85 -13.35 8.21
C GLY A 109 14.56 -14.15 7.96
N PRO A 110 14.61 -15.50 8.02
CA PRO A 110 13.46 -16.37 7.85
C PRO A 110 12.29 -16.05 8.80
N GLU A 111 12.57 -15.51 9.98
CA GLU A 111 11.57 -15.20 11.00
C GLU A 111 10.77 -13.92 10.70
N TRP A 112 11.15 -13.13 9.68
CA TRP A 112 10.53 -11.85 9.36
C TRP A 112 9.00 -11.90 9.28
N ILE A 113 8.46 -12.84 8.50
CA ILE A 113 7.01 -12.93 8.28
C ILE A 113 6.28 -13.23 9.59
N THR A 114 6.80 -14.16 10.39
CA THR A 114 6.21 -14.56 11.67
C THR A 114 6.27 -13.42 12.67
N ALA A 115 7.45 -12.83 12.88
CA ALA A 115 7.66 -11.75 13.83
C ALA A 115 6.79 -10.52 13.49
N PHE A 116 6.71 -10.15 12.20
CA PHE A 116 5.87 -9.05 11.76
C PHE A 116 4.39 -9.37 11.92
N ALA A 117 3.93 -10.57 11.52
CA ALA A 117 2.53 -10.95 11.61
C ALA A 117 2.03 -10.98 13.07
N GLU A 118 2.83 -11.49 13.99
CA GLU A 118 2.54 -11.45 15.43
C GLU A 118 2.43 -10.03 15.96
N TRP A 119 3.37 -9.16 15.59
CA TRP A 119 3.32 -7.76 16.02
C TRP A 119 2.11 -7.03 15.45
N ALA A 120 1.79 -7.27 14.17
CA ALA A 120 0.71 -6.60 13.45
C ALA A 120 -0.68 -7.18 13.76
N ALA A 121 -0.78 -8.33 14.43
CA ALA A 121 -2.05 -8.95 14.77
C ALA A 121 -2.93 -7.99 15.59
N GLY A 122 -4.15 -7.73 15.11
CA GLY A 122 -5.10 -6.81 15.75
C GLY A 122 -4.75 -5.32 15.62
N ARG A 123 -3.70 -4.97 14.86
CA ARG A 123 -3.31 -3.58 14.62
C ARG A 123 -3.76 -3.14 13.23
N PRO A 124 -4.56 -2.07 13.10
CA PRO A 124 -4.81 -1.42 11.82
C PRO A 124 -3.48 -1.10 11.10
N THR A 125 -3.48 -1.12 9.77
CA THR A 125 -2.33 -0.61 9.03
C THR A 125 -2.32 0.91 9.03
N THR A 126 -1.14 1.48 9.25
CA THR A 126 -0.91 2.93 9.15
C THR A 126 -0.08 3.29 7.91
N GLY A 127 0.12 2.31 7.01
CA GLY A 127 0.99 2.41 5.85
C GLY A 127 2.35 1.75 6.08
N SER A 128 2.95 1.18 5.03
CA SER A 128 4.13 0.33 5.15
C SER A 128 5.37 1.02 5.73
N LEU A 129 5.51 2.33 5.45
CA LEU A 129 6.62 3.12 5.99
C LEU A 129 6.51 3.26 7.51
N ARG A 130 5.33 3.66 8.00
CA ARG A 130 5.05 3.83 9.43
C ARG A 130 5.09 2.49 10.15
N ASP A 131 4.47 1.46 9.56
CA ASP A 131 4.45 0.11 10.11
C ASP A 131 5.86 -0.44 10.34
N GLY A 132 6.80 -0.25 9.41
CA GLY A 132 8.19 -0.69 9.60
C GLY A 132 8.91 0.07 10.71
N TRP A 133 8.63 1.37 10.88
CA TRP A 133 9.21 2.17 11.95
C TRP A 133 8.69 1.75 13.32
N ASP A 134 7.38 1.56 13.44
CA ASP A 134 6.74 1.17 14.69
C ASP A 134 7.07 -0.28 15.07
N PHE A 135 7.22 -1.16 14.08
CA PHE A 135 7.78 -2.50 14.27
C PHE A 135 9.21 -2.43 14.83
N ALA A 136 10.10 -1.64 14.20
CA ALA A 136 11.48 -1.48 14.65
C ALA A 136 11.58 -0.95 16.09
N ARG A 137 10.68 -0.04 16.49
CA ARG A 137 10.60 0.45 17.89
C ARG A 137 10.08 -0.62 18.85
N ALA A 138 9.06 -1.37 18.45
CA ALA A 138 8.40 -2.34 19.33
C ALA A 138 9.18 -3.65 19.50
N ARG A 139 9.88 -4.11 18.46
CA ARG A 139 10.59 -5.40 18.43
C ARG A 139 12.11 -5.25 18.38
N GLY A 140 12.61 -4.04 18.13
CA GLY A 140 14.04 -3.77 17.92
C GLY A 140 14.49 -4.00 16.48
N VAL A 141 15.70 -3.54 16.18
CA VAL A 141 16.41 -3.82 14.93
C VAL A 141 17.46 -4.90 15.16
N ARG A 142 17.78 -5.69 14.13
CA ARG A 142 18.74 -6.80 14.23
C ARG A 142 19.84 -6.61 13.19
N GLY A 143 21.06 -6.40 13.66
CA GLY A 143 22.24 -6.25 12.82
C GLY A 143 22.50 -4.82 12.30
N PRO A 144 23.75 -4.54 11.89
CA PRO A 144 24.20 -3.18 11.59
C PRO A 144 23.48 -2.54 10.40
N ALA A 145 23.19 -3.30 9.34
CA ALA A 145 22.50 -2.77 8.16
C ALA A 145 21.07 -2.28 8.48
N ALA A 146 20.35 -2.97 9.38
CA ALA A 146 19.03 -2.56 9.84
C ALA A 146 19.10 -1.29 10.71
N GLU A 147 20.10 -1.19 11.58
CA GLU A 147 20.36 0.00 12.39
C GLU A 147 20.66 1.22 11.53
N GLU A 148 21.50 1.06 10.51
CA GLU A 148 21.83 2.12 9.56
C GLU A 148 20.63 2.54 8.71
N GLU A 149 19.80 1.58 8.31
CA GLU A 149 18.57 1.84 7.58
C GLU A 149 17.60 2.72 8.40
N LEU A 150 17.41 2.39 9.68
CA LEU A 150 16.59 3.15 10.61
C LEU A 150 17.19 4.52 10.89
N ALA A 151 18.49 4.59 11.17
CA ALA A 151 19.19 5.83 11.48
C ALA A 151 19.13 6.84 10.32
N ARG A 152 19.31 6.39 9.06
CA ARG A 152 19.16 7.27 7.88
C ARG A 152 17.76 7.88 7.80
N ARG A 153 16.72 7.09 8.09
CA ARG A 153 15.33 7.58 8.07
C ARG A 153 15.06 8.54 9.23
N GLU A 154 15.50 8.24 10.44
CA GLU A 154 15.36 9.11 11.63
C GLU A 154 16.03 10.48 11.47
N VAL A 155 17.14 10.51 10.73
CA VAL A 155 17.89 11.73 10.44
C VAL A 155 17.23 12.56 9.35
N ALA A 156 16.64 11.92 8.33
CA ALA A 156 15.91 12.64 7.28
C ALA A 156 14.49 13.06 7.68
N TRP A 157 13.81 12.27 8.53
CA TRP A 157 12.39 12.40 8.82
C TRP A 157 12.12 12.46 10.33
N ARG A 158 11.11 13.24 10.70
CA ARG A 158 10.53 13.25 12.05
C ARG A 158 9.24 12.46 12.00
N TYR A 159 9.14 11.45 12.85
CA TYR A 159 7.94 10.65 13.03
C TYR A 159 7.67 10.43 14.53
N ASP A 160 6.52 10.89 15.00
CA ASP A 160 6.10 10.84 16.41
C ASP A 160 5.34 9.55 16.79
N GLY A 161 5.09 8.66 15.83
CA GLY A 161 4.33 7.42 16.05
C GLY A 161 2.82 7.58 15.79
N VAL A 162 2.34 8.77 15.43
CA VAL A 162 0.91 9.04 15.23
C VAL A 162 0.65 9.70 13.87
N GLY A 163 1.35 10.79 13.57
CA GLY A 163 1.17 11.59 12.35
C GLY A 163 1.96 11.06 11.14
N GLU A 164 1.72 11.60 9.95
CA GLU A 164 2.54 11.29 8.78
C GLU A 164 4.00 11.71 9.04
N PRO A 165 5.00 10.84 8.78
CA PRO A 165 6.39 11.22 8.82
C PRO A 165 6.64 12.49 8.00
N ARG A 166 7.29 13.48 8.60
CA ARG A 166 7.60 14.76 7.92
C ARG A 166 9.10 14.91 7.69
N PRO A 167 9.54 15.43 6.53
CA PRO A 167 10.95 15.73 6.31
C PRO A 167 11.43 16.72 7.36
N ARG A 168 12.60 16.48 7.95
CA ARG A 168 13.22 17.44 8.88
C ARG A 168 13.76 18.63 8.09
N ARG A 169 13.60 19.83 8.66
CA ARG A 169 14.16 21.09 8.11
C ARG A 169 15.35 21.63 8.91
N ILE A 170 15.53 21.12 10.13
CA ILE A 170 16.66 21.46 11.01
C ILE A 170 17.68 20.32 11.00
N PRO A 171 18.98 20.61 11.20
CA PRO A 171 20.00 19.57 11.25
C PRO A 171 19.70 18.52 12.33
N ALA A 172 20.03 17.26 12.04
CA ALA A 172 19.87 16.14 12.94
C ALA A 172 21.08 15.21 12.88
N VAL A 173 21.43 14.59 14.00
CA VAL A 173 22.53 13.62 14.08
C VAL A 173 22.03 12.35 14.72
N ARG A 174 22.36 11.20 14.13
CA ARG A 174 22.15 9.88 14.72
C ARG A 174 23.44 9.10 14.67
N ARG A 175 23.71 8.35 15.74
CA ARG A 175 24.90 7.48 15.86
C ARG A 175 24.45 6.04 15.91
N THR A 176 25.08 5.20 15.10
CA THR A 176 25.06 3.73 15.20
C THR A 176 26.48 3.28 15.61
N PRO A 177 26.69 2.01 16.02
CA PRO A 177 28.00 1.53 16.48
C PRO A 177 29.16 1.77 15.50
N GLY A 178 28.91 1.72 14.18
CA GLY A 178 29.94 1.92 13.15
C GLY A 178 29.85 3.22 12.33
N MET A 179 28.77 3.99 12.46
CA MET A 179 28.49 5.11 11.56
C MET A 179 27.84 6.30 12.28
N VAL A 180 28.17 7.50 11.81
CA VAL A 180 27.45 8.73 12.19
C VAL A 180 26.69 9.24 10.97
N PHE A 181 25.39 9.44 11.15
CA PHE A 181 24.49 10.04 10.16
C PHE A 181 24.16 11.46 10.55
N VAL A 182 24.30 12.40 9.60
CA VAL A 182 24.03 13.83 9.81
C VAL A 182 23.14 14.35 8.69
N GLN A 183 22.06 15.02 9.04
CA GLN A 183 21.27 15.81 8.09
C GLN A 183 21.71 17.26 8.14
N VAL A 184 22.01 17.85 6.98
CA VAL A 184 22.17 19.31 6.81
C VAL A 184 21.50 19.73 5.51
N GLY A 185 20.63 20.75 5.56
CA GLY A 185 20.00 21.30 4.36
C GLY A 185 19.18 20.30 3.53
N GLY A 186 18.48 19.36 4.18
CA GLY A 186 17.69 18.33 3.49
C GLY A 186 18.48 17.12 2.95
N ARG A 187 19.82 17.15 3.01
CA ARG A 187 20.68 16.03 2.60
C ARG A 187 21.18 15.25 3.82
N VAL A 188 21.24 13.93 3.70
CA VAL A 188 21.81 13.03 4.71
C VAL A 188 23.21 12.62 4.29
N PHE A 189 24.17 12.83 5.18
CA PHE A 189 25.56 12.44 5.05
C PHE A 189 25.87 11.34 6.06
N SER A 190 26.71 10.39 5.68
CA SER A 190 27.18 9.32 6.56
C SER A 190 28.70 9.33 6.60
N ARG A 191 29.28 9.20 7.80
CA ARG A 191 30.72 9.03 7.98
C ARG A 191 30.97 7.76 8.78
N SER A 192 31.78 6.86 8.21
CA SER A 192 32.29 5.69 8.91
C SER A 192 33.18 6.13 10.05
N ARG A 193 33.04 5.48 11.20
CA ARG A 193 33.92 5.70 12.35
C ARG A 193 35.03 4.65 12.25
N GLN A 194 36.22 5.06 11.80
CA GLN A 194 37.41 4.23 11.99
C GLN A 194 37.71 4.25 13.50
N LEU A 195 37.57 3.09 14.14
CA LEU A 195 38.14 2.79 15.45
C LEU A 195 39.57 2.29 15.24
#